data_AF-A0A6D2J2R7-F1
#
_entry.id   AF-A0A6D2J2R7-F1
#
_cell.length_a   1.000
_cell.length_b   1.000
_cell.length_c   1.000
_cell.angle_alpha   90.00
_cell.angle_beta   90.00
_cell.angle_gamma   90.00
#
_symmetry.space_group_name_H-M   'P 1'
#
loop_
_entity.id
_entity.type
_entity.pdbx_description
1 polymer ?
#
loop_
_entity_poly.entity_id
_entity_poly.type
_entity_poly.pdbx_seq_one_letter_code
_entity_poly.pdbx_strand_id
1 'polypeptide(L)'
;MEKVVYEWFLQYQDRVNMSGELILQKAKDTMKILYPQQESEHQFSQGWLEKFKLRHGIKSFRRFGESGSVDVQDMEKKLEAIREKIDKFPMKDVFNMDETGLFYRLQADHSLATKQLEGKKQDKERLTVVICCNEDGSEKIPLWIIGKYAKPRCFKNVNMSSLNCHYRANKRAWMTSVIFEEYIRWFDSRMHGRRVLFVVDNCPAHPKNIEGLQNVELFFLPPNMTSKIQPCDAGIIRAFKMHYRRRFYRQVLEGYELGQSDPSKINVLEAINFAVSAWTINVHQDTIANCFRHCKIRSGDVLPRNLEDESVDIRELEVVINNLGYRNRMDVNSLLSYPGENDSCSEVQSLEEIVSTVLNGEDEVEDDEERHVQVVTRKEAIVASRTLHNFWCMLRTHHQKLLMQ
;
A
#
# COMPACT_ATOMS: atom_id res chain seq x y z
N MET A 1 -15.36 -10.29 -19.66
CA MET A 1 -14.46 -11.06 -20.55
C MET A 1 -13.21 -10.27 -20.92
N GLU A 2 -13.28 -9.19 -21.70
CA GLU A 2 -12.06 -8.51 -22.19
C GLU A 2 -11.11 -8.03 -21.08
N LYS A 3 -11.66 -7.47 -19.99
CA LYS A 3 -10.89 -7.09 -18.80
C LYS A 3 -10.10 -8.26 -18.17
N VAL A 4 -10.70 -9.46 -18.14
CA VAL A 4 -10.03 -10.68 -17.62
C VAL A 4 -8.85 -11.06 -18.51
N VAL A 5 -9.05 -11.06 -19.83
CA VAL A 5 -8.00 -11.40 -20.79
C VAL A 5 -6.85 -10.39 -20.73
N TYR A 6 -7.17 -9.11 -20.53
CA TYR A 6 -6.16 -8.07 -20.39
C TYR A 6 -5.39 -8.16 -19.07
N GLU A 7 -6.07 -8.39 -17.95
CA GLU A 7 -5.42 -8.63 -16.65
C GLU A 7 -4.48 -9.84 -16.73
N TRP A 8 -4.92 -10.93 -17.35
CA TRP A 8 -4.05 -12.08 -17.64
C TRP A 8 -2.85 -11.69 -18.51
N PHE A 9 -3.07 -10.92 -19.59
CA PHE A 9 -1.98 -10.47 -20.45
C PHE A 9 -0.91 -9.68 -19.66
N LEU A 10 -1.34 -8.76 -18.81
CA LEU A 10 -0.45 -7.93 -17.99
C LEU A 10 0.41 -8.76 -17.04
N GLN A 11 -0.17 -9.78 -16.42
CA GLN A 11 0.56 -10.64 -15.47
C GLN A 11 1.59 -11.57 -16.14
N TYR A 12 1.39 -11.92 -17.41
CA TYR A 12 2.23 -12.90 -18.11
C TYR A 12 3.22 -12.29 -19.12
N GLN A 13 3.03 -11.05 -19.58
CA GLN A 13 3.83 -10.46 -20.66
C GLN A 13 5.34 -10.41 -20.39
N ASP A 14 5.76 -10.27 -19.12
CA ASP A 14 7.18 -10.23 -18.77
C ASP A 14 7.80 -11.64 -18.68
N ARG A 15 6.97 -12.66 -18.44
CA ARG A 15 7.40 -14.06 -18.23
C ARG A 15 7.33 -14.88 -19.51
N VAL A 16 6.42 -14.55 -20.42
CA VAL A 16 6.09 -15.33 -21.62
C VAL A 16 6.15 -14.46 -22.86
N ASN A 17 6.65 -15.00 -23.98
CA ASN A 17 6.56 -14.34 -25.27
C ASN A 17 5.11 -14.40 -25.78
N MET A 18 4.35 -13.36 -25.49
CA MET A 18 2.92 -13.31 -25.81
C MET A 18 2.68 -13.24 -27.32
N SER A 19 1.99 -14.25 -27.86
CA SER A 19 1.57 -14.30 -29.27
C SER A 19 0.09 -13.98 -29.43
N GLY A 20 -0.33 -13.68 -30.66
CA GLY A 20 -1.75 -13.46 -30.95
C GLY A 20 -2.61 -14.70 -30.68
N GLU A 21 -2.08 -15.88 -31.00
CA GLU A 21 -2.70 -17.18 -30.76
C GLU A 21 -2.89 -17.45 -29.27
N LEU A 22 -1.91 -17.10 -28.43
CA LEU A 22 -2.03 -17.24 -26.97
C LEU A 22 -3.16 -16.36 -26.42
N ILE A 23 -3.26 -15.11 -26.88
CA ILE A 23 -4.33 -14.18 -26.48
C ILE A 23 -5.70 -14.72 -26.91
N LEU A 24 -5.81 -15.20 -28.15
CA LEU A 24 -7.04 -15.80 -28.69
C LEU A 24 -7.45 -17.05 -27.91
N GLN A 25 -6.50 -17.93 -27.60
CA GLN A 25 -6.75 -19.13 -26.80
C GLN A 25 -7.24 -18.75 -25.40
N LYS A 26 -6.60 -17.77 -24.75
CA LYS A 26 -7.02 -17.35 -23.42
C LYS A 26 -8.39 -16.67 -23.41
N ALA A 27 -8.74 -15.93 -24.46
CA ALA A 27 -10.07 -15.39 -24.63
C ALA A 27 -11.14 -16.51 -24.72
N LYS A 28 -10.84 -17.62 -25.42
CA LYS A 28 -11.71 -18.81 -25.47
C LYS A 28 -11.86 -19.46 -24.10
N ASP A 29 -10.75 -19.67 -23.39
CA ASP A 29 -10.78 -20.27 -22.05
C ASP A 29 -11.60 -19.40 -21.09
N THR A 30 -11.43 -18.08 -21.17
CA THR A 30 -12.19 -17.10 -20.39
C THR A 30 -13.69 -17.20 -20.69
N MET A 31 -14.09 -17.31 -21.95
CA MET A 31 -15.51 -17.44 -22.32
C MET A 31 -16.14 -18.71 -21.74
N LYS A 32 -15.41 -19.84 -21.74
CA LYS A 32 -15.91 -21.09 -21.16
C LYS A 32 -16.19 -20.96 -19.66
N ILE A 33 -15.33 -20.23 -18.94
CA ILE A 33 -15.51 -19.99 -17.50
C ILE A 33 -16.68 -19.02 -17.25
N LEU A 34 -16.79 -17.96 -18.05
CA LEU A 34 -17.81 -16.92 -17.87
C LEU A 34 -19.22 -17.37 -18.29
N TYR A 35 -19.31 -18.18 -19.33
CA TYR A 35 -20.58 -18.60 -19.94
C TYR A 35 -20.60 -20.11 -20.17
N PRO A 36 -20.57 -20.93 -19.09
CA PRO A 36 -20.48 -22.38 -19.21
C PRO A 36 -21.69 -23.01 -19.90
N GLN A 37 -22.82 -22.29 -19.97
CA GLN A 37 -24.05 -22.75 -20.64
C GLN A 37 -24.12 -22.42 -22.14
N GLN A 38 -23.16 -21.64 -22.68
CA GLN A 38 -23.08 -21.40 -24.13
C GLN A 38 -22.12 -22.40 -24.77
N GLU A 39 -22.67 -23.50 -25.30
CA GLU A 39 -21.93 -24.56 -26.01
C GLU A 39 -21.29 -24.14 -27.34
N SER A 40 -21.57 -22.93 -27.85
CA SER A 40 -20.98 -22.51 -29.13
C SER A 40 -19.49 -22.28 -28.97
N GLU A 41 -18.68 -22.92 -29.83
CA GLU A 41 -17.27 -22.56 -30.04
C GLU A 41 -17.18 -21.09 -30.46
N HIS A 42 -17.03 -20.19 -29.49
CA HIS A 42 -16.82 -18.78 -29.78
C HIS A 42 -15.46 -18.64 -30.45
N GLN A 43 -15.47 -18.53 -31.78
CA GLN A 43 -14.27 -18.29 -32.56
C GLN A 43 -13.95 -16.80 -32.51
N PHE A 44 -12.98 -16.45 -31.67
CA PHE A 44 -12.37 -15.12 -31.70
C PHE A 44 -11.63 -14.94 -33.03
N SER A 45 -12.08 -13.97 -33.83
CA SER A 45 -11.49 -13.66 -35.13
C SER A 45 -10.22 -12.83 -34.98
N GLN A 46 -9.41 -12.78 -36.04
CA GLN A 46 -8.26 -11.85 -36.10
C GLN A 46 -8.71 -10.38 -35.95
N GLY A 47 -9.88 -10.03 -36.49
CA GLY A 47 -10.44 -8.68 -36.32
C GLY A 47 -10.78 -8.34 -34.86
N TRP A 48 -11.17 -9.32 -34.03
CA TRP A 48 -11.30 -9.08 -32.59
C TRP A 48 -9.94 -8.83 -31.93
N LEU A 49 -8.93 -9.65 -32.27
CA LEU A 49 -7.58 -9.49 -31.71
C LEU A 49 -6.96 -8.13 -32.07
N GLU A 50 -7.11 -7.67 -33.32
CA GLU A 50 -6.63 -6.35 -33.75
C GLU A 50 -7.28 -5.23 -32.94
N LYS A 51 -8.61 -5.29 -32.75
CA LYS A 51 -9.34 -4.31 -31.93
C LYS A 51 -8.95 -4.38 -30.46
N PHE A 52 -8.74 -5.58 -29.91
CA PHE A 52 -8.27 -5.78 -28.53
C PHE A 52 -6.88 -5.16 -28.35
N LYS A 53 -5.93 -5.46 -29.24
CA LYS A 53 -4.58 -4.88 -29.22
C LYS A 53 -4.62 -3.36 -29.33
N LEU A 54 -5.46 -2.82 -30.21
CA LEU A 54 -5.61 -1.39 -30.38
C LEU A 54 -6.11 -0.71 -29.10
N ARG A 55 -7.20 -1.23 -28.49
CA ARG A 55 -7.76 -0.68 -27.24
C ARG A 55 -6.79 -0.71 -26.07
N HIS A 56 -5.98 -1.77 -25.97
CA HIS A 56 -5.04 -1.96 -24.87
C HIS A 56 -3.61 -1.48 -25.18
N GLY A 57 -3.40 -0.86 -26.34
CA GLY A 57 -2.07 -0.37 -26.77
C GLY A 57 -1.01 -1.46 -26.96
N ILE A 58 -1.42 -2.72 -27.20
CA ILE A 58 -0.51 -3.86 -27.36
C ILE A 58 0.16 -3.77 -28.73
N LYS A 59 1.50 -3.74 -28.74
CA LYS A 59 2.33 -3.67 -29.97
C LYS A 59 3.37 -4.78 -29.96
N SER A 60 3.83 -5.15 -31.15
CA SER A 60 4.94 -6.11 -31.30
C SER A 60 6.27 -5.41 -31.06
N PHE A 61 7.05 -5.91 -30.12
CA PHE A 61 8.41 -5.45 -29.83
C PHE A 61 9.37 -6.65 -29.88
N ARG A 62 10.58 -6.44 -30.42
CA ARG A 62 11.65 -7.42 -30.31
C ARG A 62 12.17 -7.39 -28.87
N ARG A 63 12.15 -8.52 -28.17
CA ARG A 63 12.78 -8.62 -26.85
C ARG A 63 14.30 -8.57 -27.02
N PHE A 64 14.95 -7.69 -26.26
CA PHE A 64 16.39 -7.71 -26.09
C PHE A 64 16.73 -8.62 -24.90
N GLY A 65 17.82 -9.40 -24.98
CA GLY A 65 18.30 -10.15 -23.83
C GLY A 65 18.67 -9.20 -22.70
N GLU A 66 18.60 -9.66 -21.44
CA GLU A 66 19.06 -8.90 -20.28
C GLU A 66 20.54 -8.52 -20.47
N SER A 67 20.76 -7.34 -21.02
CA SER A 67 22.08 -6.80 -21.29
C SER A 67 21.93 -5.31 -21.07
N GLY A 68 22.33 -4.88 -19.87
CA GLY A 68 22.24 -3.48 -19.51
C GLY A 68 22.56 -3.29 -18.04
N SER A 69 23.83 -3.48 -17.68
CA SER A 69 24.45 -2.52 -16.76
C SER A 69 24.03 -1.14 -17.26
N VAL A 70 23.09 -0.49 -16.58
CA VAL A 70 22.55 0.80 -17.02
C VAL A 70 23.72 1.76 -17.08
N ASP A 71 24.06 2.21 -18.29
CA ASP A 71 25.11 3.20 -18.49
C ASP A 71 24.78 4.43 -17.63
N VAL A 72 25.73 4.90 -16.83
CA VAL A 72 25.55 6.04 -15.93
C VAL A 72 25.09 7.26 -16.72
N GLN A 73 25.56 7.41 -17.96
CA GLN A 73 25.15 8.49 -18.86
C GLN A 73 23.69 8.37 -19.32
N ASP A 74 23.17 7.15 -19.48
CA ASP A 74 21.77 6.92 -19.82
C ASP A 74 20.85 7.20 -18.62
N MET A 75 21.31 6.91 -17.39
CA MET A 75 20.59 7.31 -16.17
C MET A 75 20.51 8.83 -16.02
N GLU A 76 21.62 9.55 -16.19
CA GLU A 76 21.63 11.01 -16.06
C GLU A 76 20.69 11.70 -17.05
N LYS A 77 20.68 11.26 -18.31
CA LYS A 77 19.73 11.77 -19.32
C LYS A 77 18.29 11.48 -18.96
N LYS A 78 18.00 10.29 -18.44
CA LYS A 78 16.65 9.93 -17.98
C LYS A 78 16.22 10.77 -16.78
N LEU A 79 17.11 11.01 -15.82
CA LEU A 79 16.86 11.89 -14.67
C LEU A 79 16.60 13.33 -15.10
N GLU A 80 17.35 13.85 -16.08
CA GLU A 80 17.12 15.20 -16.60
C GLU A 80 15.72 15.33 -17.21
N ALA A 81 15.31 14.36 -18.02
CA ALA A 81 13.95 14.33 -18.58
C ALA A 81 12.85 14.20 -17.50
N ILE A 82 13.11 13.45 -16.42
CA ILE A 82 12.21 13.36 -15.27
C ILE A 82 12.09 14.73 -14.58
N ARG A 83 13.21 15.40 -14.33
CA ARG A 83 13.24 16.73 -13.70
C ARG A 83 12.53 17.78 -14.54
N GLU A 84 12.84 17.85 -15.83
CA GLU A 84 12.15 18.73 -16.77
C GLU A 84 10.62 18.52 -16.77
N LYS A 85 10.17 17.28 -16.55
CA LYS A 85 8.75 16.97 -16.46
C LYS A 85 8.14 17.43 -15.14
N ILE A 86 8.77 17.10 -14.03
CA ILE A 86 8.29 17.41 -12.68
C ILE A 86 8.34 18.92 -12.41
N ASP A 87 9.33 19.63 -12.93
CA ASP A 87 9.49 21.08 -12.77
C ASP A 87 8.39 21.91 -13.45
N LYS A 88 7.58 21.30 -14.32
CA LYS A 88 6.38 21.94 -14.90
C LYS A 88 5.21 22.03 -13.92
N PHE A 89 5.28 21.34 -12.79
CA PHE A 89 4.25 21.29 -11.77
C PHE A 89 4.78 21.85 -10.45
N PRO A 90 3.99 22.62 -9.69
CA PRO A 90 4.38 23.02 -8.34
C PRO A 90 4.40 21.80 -7.41
N MET A 91 5.21 21.84 -6.34
CA MET A 91 5.39 20.70 -5.42
C MET A 91 4.07 20.15 -4.88
N LYS A 92 3.15 21.03 -4.48
CA LYS A 92 1.83 20.61 -4.00
C LYS A 92 1.05 19.75 -5.02
N ASP A 93 1.30 19.88 -6.32
CA ASP A 93 0.58 19.23 -7.43
C ASP A 93 1.34 18.03 -8.02
N VAL A 94 2.46 17.62 -7.43
CA VAL A 94 3.19 16.40 -7.79
C VAL A 94 2.91 15.35 -6.74
N PHE A 95 2.22 14.28 -7.12
CA PHE A 95 1.90 13.17 -6.26
C PHE A 95 2.77 11.97 -6.58
N ASN A 96 3.14 11.22 -5.55
CA ASN A 96 3.69 9.88 -5.69
C ASN A 96 2.75 8.87 -5.04
N MET A 97 2.68 7.68 -5.64
CA MET A 97 1.92 6.56 -5.10
C MET A 97 2.71 5.27 -5.26
N ASP A 98 2.56 4.43 -4.25
CA ASP A 98 3.09 3.08 -4.24
C ASP A 98 2.28 2.20 -3.28
N GLU A 99 2.43 0.89 -3.43
CA GLU A 99 1.80 -0.12 -2.60
C GLU A 99 2.80 -0.85 -1.73
N THR A 100 2.36 -1.20 -0.52
CA THR A 100 3.16 -2.05 0.36
C THR A 100 2.35 -3.20 0.92
N GLY A 101 2.97 -4.38 0.99
CA GLY A 101 2.45 -5.48 1.79
C GLY A 101 2.60 -5.17 3.28
N LEU A 102 1.55 -5.42 4.04
CA LEU A 102 1.52 -5.30 5.50
C LEU A 102 1.07 -6.63 6.09
N PHE A 103 2.01 -7.37 6.68
CA PHE A 103 1.68 -8.53 7.50
C PHE A 103 1.20 -8.05 8.86
N TYR A 104 -0.10 -7.83 8.98
CA TYR A 104 -0.64 -6.90 9.97
C TYR A 104 -0.59 -7.44 11.41
N ARG A 105 -0.39 -8.76 11.59
CA ARG A 105 -0.14 -9.46 12.87
C ARG A 105 1.33 -9.86 13.08
N LEU A 106 2.22 -9.52 12.15
CA LEU A 106 3.64 -9.91 12.23
C LEU A 106 4.30 -9.35 13.49
N GLN A 107 4.94 -10.26 14.21
CA GLN A 107 5.83 -9.97 15.34
C GLN A 107 7.28 -10.20 14.92
N ALA A 108 8.20 -9.46 15.54
CA ALA A 108 9.64 -9.67 15.45
C ALA A 108 9.99 -11.15 15.63
N ASP A 109 10.88 -11.63 14.76
CA ASP A 109 11.48 -12.96 14.80
C ASP A 109 12.56 -13.10 15.90
N HIS A 110 13.13 -11.97 16.32
CA HIS A 110 14.04 -11.88 17.45
C HIS A 110 13.33 -11.31 18.68
N SER A 111 13.53 -11.93 19.84
CA SER A 111 13.03 -11.46 21.13
C SER A 111 14.12 -11.48 22.19
N LEU A 112 13.98 -10.62 23.19
CA LEU A 112 14.78 -10.69 24.40
C LEU A 112 14.25 -11.82 25.27
N ALA A 113 15.10 -12.80 25.57
CA ALA A 113 14.72 -13.97 26.34
C ALA A 113 15.84 -14.38 27.30
N THR A 114 15.46 -14.98 28.43
CA THR A 114 16.39 -15.53 29.43
C THR A 114 16.99 -16.88 29.01
N LYS A 115 16.43 -17.49 27.96
CA LYS A 115 16.90 -18.73 27.33
C LYS A 115 16.50 -18.71 25.86
N GLN A 116 17.12 -19.54 25.04
CA GLN A 116 16.66 -19.75 23.67
C GLN A 116 15.23 -20.31 23.70
N LEU A 117 14.33 -19.59 23.02
CA LEU A 117 12.94 -20.00 22.84
C LEU A 117 12.76 -20.58 21.44
N GLU A 118 11.86 -21.54 21.30
CA GLU A 118 11.45 -22.02 19.98
C GLU A 118 10.78 -20.89 19.20
N GLY A 119 11.09 -20.80 17.91
CA GLY A 119 10.48 -19.82 17.03
C GLY A 119 8.97 -20.04 16.94
N LYS A 120 8.18 -18.98 17.11
CA LYS A 120 6.74 -19.03 16.83
C LYS A 120 6.52 -18.97 15.31
N LYS A 121 5.56 -19.74 14.82
CA LYS A 121 5.09 -19.61 13.43
C LYS A 121 4.59 -18.18 13.23
N GLN A 122 5.18 -17.46 12.28
CA GLN A 122 4.76 -16.10 12.00
C GLN A 122 3.39 -16.07 11.33
N ASP A 123 2.52 -15.21 11.83
CA ASP A 123 1.25 -14.90 11.18
C ASP A 123 1.51 -13.95 10.01
N LYS A 124 1.36 -14.50 8.79
CA LYS A 124 1.60 -13.81 7.52
C LYS A 124 0.30 -13.34 6.87
N GLU A 125 -0.78 -13.17 7.64
CA GLU A 125 -1.97 -12.54 7.11
C GLU A 125 -1.66 -11.13 6.59
N ARG A 126 -2.01 -10.89 5.33
CA ARG A 126 -1.56 -9.75 4.54
C ARG A 126 -2.72 -8.81 4.21
N LEU A 127 -2.45 -7.52 4.36
CA LEU A 127 -3.15 -6.45 3.67
C LEU A 127 -2.18 -5.80 2.67
N THR A 128 -2.67 -5.35 1.53
CA THR A 128 -1.91 -4.40 0.71
C THR A 128 -2.43 -3.00 0.99
N VAL A 129 -1.51 -2.07 1.29
CA VAL A 129 -1.82 -0.68 1.61
C VAL A 129 -1.25 0.21 0.51
N VAL A 130 -2.12 0.94 -0.16
CA VAL A 130 -1.77 1.98 -1.12
C VAL A 130 -1.52 3.27 -0.35
N ILE A 131 -0.33 3.84 -0.53
CA ILE A 131 0.08 5.11 0.05
C ILE A 131 0.25 6.12 -1.07
N CYS A 132 -0.31 7.31 -0.89
CA CYS A 132 -0.17 8.39 -1.85
C CYS A 132 -0.15 9.76 -1.16
N CYS A 133 0.80 10.60 -1.54
CA CYS A 133 0.97 11.95 -1.00
C CYS A 133 1.65 12.86 -2.01
N ASN A 134 1.50 14.17 -1.81
CA ASN A 134 2.19 15.16 -2.64
C ASN A 134 3.60 15.47 -2.14
N GLU A 135 4.38 16.08 -3.02
CA GLU A 135 5.81 16.28 -2.83
C GLU A 135 6.17 17.14 -1.62
N ASP A 136 5.39 18.17 -1.32
CA ASP A 136 5.63 19.01 -0.14
C ASP A 136 5.05 18.42 1.16
N GLY A 137 4.41 17.25 1.08
CA GLY A 137 3.78 16.52 2.18
C GLY A 137 2.53 17.16 2.78
N SER A 138 2.05 18.27 2.21
CA SER A 138 0.88 19.01 2.71
C SER A 138 -0.43 18.23 2.52
N GLU A 139 -0.46 17.30 1.56
CA GLU A 139 -1.62 16.48 1.24
C GLU A 139 -1.28 14.99 1.25
N LYS A 140 -1.94 14.28 2.17
CA LYS A 140 -1.95 12.82 2.25
C LYS A 140 -3.30 12.31 1.76
N ILE A 141 -3.27 11.39 0.80
CA ILE A 141 -4.48 10.77 0.26
C ILE A 141 -4.96 9.68 1.23
N PRO A 142 -6.28 9.54 1.49
CA PRO A 142 -6.80 8.43 2.28
C PRO A 142 -6.31 7.08 1.76
N LEU A 143 -5.92 6.19 2.68
CA LEU A 143 -5.38 4.88 2.31
C LEU A 143 -6.39 4.09 1.48
N TRP A 144 -5.92 3.38 0.46
CA TRP A 144 -6.66 2.26 -0.10
C TRP A 144 -6.07 0.96 0.44
N ILE A 145 -6.92 0.12 1.01
CA ILE A 145 -6.54 -1.12 1.67
C ILE A 145 -7.18 -2.27 0.92
N ILE A 146 -6.36 -3.22 0.49
CA ILE A 146 -6.79 -4.41 -0.21
C ILE A 146 -6.62 -5.60 0.72
N GLY A 147 -7.73 -6.24 1.10
CA GLY A 147 -7.72 -7.46 1.89
C GLY A 147 -8.16 -8.68 1.08
N LYS A 148 -8.18 -9.83 1.76
CA LYS A 148 -8.57 -11.11 1.14
C LYS A 148 -10.08 -11.22 0.89
N TYR A 149 -10.86 -10.84 1.89
CA TYR A 149 -12.32 -11.03 1.92
C TYR A 149 -13.04 -9.71 1.71
N ALA A 150 -14.07 -9.68 0.88
CA ALA A 150 -14.83 -8.44 0.61
C ALA A 150 -15.62 -7.95 1.83
N LYS A 151 -16.08 -8.88 2.68
CA LYS A 151 -16.84 -8.59 3.91
C LYS A 151 -16.27 -9.38 5.09
N PRO A 152 -15.09 -9.00 5.61
CA PRO A 152 -14.56 -9.59 6.84
C PRO A 152 -15.59 -9.49 7.96
N ARG A 153 -15.69 -10.52 8.82
CA ARG A 153 -16.70 -10.55 9.89
C ARG A 153 -16.63 -9.34 10.82
N CYS A 154 -15.42 -8.83 11.07
CA CYS A 154 -15.18 -7.63 11.87
C CYS A 154 -15.80 -6.34 11.29
N PHE A 155 -16.27 -6.34 10.04
CA PHE A 155 -16.97 -5.19 9.46
C PHE A 155 -18.49 -5.22 9.71
N LYS A 156 -19.01 -6.28 10.32
CA LYS A 156 -20.43 -6.36 10.68
C LYS A 156 -20.79 -5.20 11.59
N ASN A 157 -21.82 -4.44 11.22
CA ASN A 157 -22.29 -3.23 11.91
C ASN A 157 -21.27 -2.07 11.98
N VAL A 158 -20.21 -2.10 11.17
CA VAL A 158 -19.25 -1.00 11.06
C VAL A 158 -19.65 -0.10 9.90
N ASN A 159 -19.69 1.21 10.13
CA ASN A 159 -19.81 2.15 9.04
C ASN A 159 -18.46 2.30 8.33
N MET A 160 -18.27 1.60 7.21
CA MET A 160 -17.03 1.67 6.43
C MET A 160 -16.71 3.09 5.95
N SER A 161 -17.71 3.95 5.74
CA SER A 161 -17.49 5.33 5.30
C SER A 161 -16.83 6.19 6.39
N SER A 162 -16.82 5.77 7.66
CA SER A 162 -16.18 6.51 8.75
C SER A 162 -14.73 6.10 9.01
N LEU A 163 -14.18 5.08 8.32
CA LEU A 163 -12.83 4.58 8.58
C LEU A 163 -11.71 5.41 7.93
N ASN A 164 -12.03 6.51 7.23
CA ASN A 164 -11.07 7.37 6.54
C ASN A 164 -10.07 6.59 5.64
N CYS A 165 -10.57 5.53 5.02
CA CYS A 165 -9.86 4.72 4.03
C CYS A 165 -10.87 4.11 3.04
N HIS A 166 -10.38 3.62 1.91
CA HIS A 166 -11.15 2.82 0.96
C HIS A 166 -10.74 1.36 1.09
N TYR A 167 -11.71 0.45 1.18
CA TYR A 167 -11.44 -0.99 1.25
C TYR A 167 -11.83 -1.68 -0.06
N ARG A 168 -10.92 -2.50 -0.59
CA ARG A 168 -11.16 -3.42 -1.71
C ARG A 168 -10.73 -4.82 -1.29
N ALA A 169 -11.15 -5.82 -2.04
CA ALA A 169 -10.75 -7.18 -1.76
C ALA A 169 -10.57 -8.02 -3.02
N ASN A 170 -9.62 -8.95 -2.95
CA ASN A 170 -9.47 -10.06 -3.87
C ASN A 170 -8.75 -11.21 -3.14
N LYS A 171 -8.80 -12.43 -3.66
CA LYS A 171 -8.30 -13.63 -2.96
C LYS A 171 -6.82 -13.56 -2.55
N ARG A 172 -6.02 -12.71 -3.21
CA ARG A 172 -4.59 -12.53 -2.91
C ARG A 172 -4.27 -11.29 -2.06
N ALA A 173 -5.27 -10.43 -1.83
CA ALA A 173 -5.10 -9.14 -1.19
C ALA A 173 -4.08 -8.22 -1.89
N TRP A 174 -4.02 -8.20 -3.22
CA TRP A 174 -3.00 -7.46 -4.01
C TRP A 174 -3.58 -6.39 -4.93
N MET A 175 -2.73 -5.48 -5.41
CA MET A 175 -3.08 -4.56 -6.49
C MET A 175 -3.30 -5.33 -7.80
N THR A 176 -4.31 -4.93 -8.57
CA THR A 176 -4.61 -5.44 -9.92
C THR A 176 -4.84 -4.26 -10.86
N SER A 177 -4.78 -4.46 -12.18
CA SER A 177 -5.02 -3.36 -13.13
C SER A 177 -6.42 -2.77 -13.00
N VAL A 178 -7.39 -3.58 -12.61
CA VAL A 178 -8.77 -3.14 -12.35
C VAL A 178 -8.84 -2.22 -11.14
N ILE A 179 -8.21 -2.61 -10.02
CA ILE A 179 -8.21 -1.79 -8.79
C ILE A 179 -7.38 -0.52 -9.01
N PHE A 180 -6.26 -0.60 -9.73
CA PHE A 180 -5.44 0.55 -10.07
C PHE A 180 -6.21 1.55 -10.95
N GLU A 181 -6.89 1.08 -12.00
CA GLU A 181 -7.71 1.95 -12.86
C GLU A 181 -8.83 2.61 -12.05
N GLU A 182 -9.49 1.86 -11.16
CA GLU A 182 -10.49 2.39 -10.24
C GLU A 182 -9.92 3.49 -9.34
N TYR A 183 -8.74 3.24 -8.75
CA TYR A 183 -8.03 4.19 -7.91
C TYR A 183 -7.70 5.48 -8.68
N ILE A 184 -7.14 5.38 -9.89
CA ILE A 184 -6.76 6.54 -10.69
C ILE A 184 -7.99 7.35 -11.11
N ARG A 185 -9.10 6.71 -11.49
CA ARG A 185 -10.35 7.42 -11.83
C ARG A 185 -10.97 8.12 -10.62
N TRP A 186 -10.93 7.48 -9.46
CA TRP A 186 -11.36 8.11 -8.20
C TRP A 186 -10.47 9.32 -7.86
N PHE A 187 -9.15 9.17 -7.98
CA PHE A 187 -8.19 10.24 -7.73
C PHE A 187 -8.35 11.41 -8.73
N ASP A 188 -8.57 11.11 -10.00
CA ASP A 188 -8.86 12.13 -11.04
C ASP A 188 -10.11 12.93 -10.73
N SER A 189 -11.18 12.25 -10.27
CA SER A 189 -12.42 12.90 -9.84
C SER A 189 -12.20 13.77 -8.59
N ARG A 190 -11.35 13.31 -7.66
CA ARG A 190 -10.96 14.07 -6.45
C ARG A 190 -10.20 15.35 -6.80
N MET A 191 -9.41 15.34 -7.87
CA MET A 191 -8.61 16.48 -8.33
C MET A 191 -9.39 17.43 -9.25
N HIS A 192 -10.72 17.42 -9.21
CA HIS A 192 -11.55 18.29 -10.04
C HIS A 192 -11.13 19.77 -9.95
N GLY A 193 -10.80 20.36 -11.10
CA GLY A 193 -10.37 21.76 -11.20
C GLY A 193 -8.89 21.99 -10.86
N ARG A 194 -8.11 20.92 -10.66
CA ARG A 194 -6.69 20.98 -10.32
C ARG A 194 -5.90 19.98 -11.17
N ARG A 195 -5.03 20.49 -12.04
CA ARG A 195 -4.15 19.63 -12.83
C ARG A 195 -2.96 19.17 -11.98
N VAL A 196 -2.77 17.86 -11.87
CA VAL A 196 -1.69 17.25 -11.07
C VAL A 196 -0.86 16.26 -11.88
N LEU A 197 0.41 16.11 -11.51
CA LEU A 197 1.29 15.06 -12.01
C LEU A 197 1.26 13.88 -11.05
N PHE A 198 0.98 12.69 -11.54
CA PHE A 198 0.87 11.48 -10.73
C PHE A 198 1.99 10.50 -11.09
N VAL A 199 3.02 10.46 -10.24
CA VAL A 199 4.23 9.68 -10.41
C VAL A 199 4.03 8.28 -9.83
N VAL A 200 4.22 7.25 -10.64
CA VAL A 200 4.03 5.84 -10.28
C VAL A 200 5.16 4.99 -10.88
N ASP A 201 5.45 3.85 -10.26
CA ASP A 201 6.41 2.89 -10.79
C ASP A 201 5.89 2.20 -12.08
N ASN A 202 6.78 1.47 -12.75
CA ASN A 202 6.46 0.75 -13.99
C ASN A 202 6.07 -0.72 -13.70
N CYS A 203 5.11 -0.93 -12.80
CA CYS A 203 4.54 -2.25 -12.50
C CYS A 203 3.54 -2.69 -13.59
N PRO A 204 3.48 -3.98 -13.96
CA PRO A 204 2.49 -4.49 -14.91
C PRO A 204 1.04 -4.30 -14.48
N ALA A 205 0.78 -4.24 -13.16
CA ALA A 205 -0.54 -3.93 -12.62
C ALA A 205 -0.97 -2.47 -12.87
N HIS A 206 -0.08 -1.60 -13.36
CA HIS A 206 -0.33 -0.18 -13.59
C HIS A 206 -0.48 0.07 -15.10
N PRO A 207 -1.69 -0.10 -15.67
CA PRO A 207 -1.92 0.12 -17.09
C PRO A 207 -1.56 1.56 -17.49
N LYS A 208 -0.71 1.69 -18.50
CA LYS A 208 -0.18 2.98 -18.95
C LYS A 208 -1.21 3.85 -19.67
N ASN A 209 -2.24 3.22 -20.23
CA ASN A 209 -3.25 3.88 -21.04
C ASN A 209 -4.58 3.85 -20.30
N ILE A 210 -4.82 4.84 -19.46
CA ILE A 210 -6.13 5.11 -18.87
C ILE A 210 -6.74 6.31 -19.59
N GLU A 211 -7.68 6.05 -20.50
CA GLU A 211 -8.34 7.11 -21.26
C GLU A 211 -9.37 7.86 -20.42
N GLY A 212 -9.55 9.15 -20.75
CA GLY A 212 -10.59 10.01 -20.19
C GLY A 212 -10.25 10.71 -18.87
N LEU A 213 -8.99 10.70 -18.45
CA LEU A 213 -8.53 11.50 -17.31
C LEU A 213 -8.53 12.99 -17.67
N GLN A 214 -9.06 13.84 -16.77
CA GLN A 214 -9.22 15.27 -17.02
C GLN A 214 -8.25 16.12 -16.18
N ASN A 215 -7.91 15.66 -14.98
CA ASN A 215 -7.15 16.40 -13.98
C ASN A 215 -5.77 15.77 -13.74
N VAL A 216 -5.64 14.47 -13.98
CA VAL A 216 -4.44 13.69 -13.67
C VAL A 216 -3.62 13.44 -14.92
N GLU A 217 -2.34 13.78 -14.83
CA GLU A 217 -1.33 13.36 -15.78
C GLU A 217 -0.48 12.24 -15.18
N LEU A 218 -0.64 11.01 -15.69
CA LEU A 218 0.16 9.86 -15.26
C LEU A 218 1.59 9.97 -15.78
N PHE A 219 2.55 9.78 -14.88
CA PHE A 219 3.98 9.73 -15.20
C PHE A 219 4.62 8.47 -14.63
N PHE A 220 4.98 7.56 -15.52
CA PHE A 220 5.61 6.29 -15.15
C PHE A 220 7.12 6.46 -15.03
N LEU A 221 7.67 6.10 -13.89
CA LEU A 221 9.11 6.06 -13.69
C LEU A 221 9.75 5.03 -14.62
N PRO A 222 10.96 5.29 -15.15
CA PRO A 222 11.64 4.32 -16.00
C PRO A 222 11.93 3.01 -15.26
N PRO A 223 11.90 1.86 -15.96
CA PRO A 223 12.24 0.58 -15.37
C PRO A 223 13.66 0.60 -14.80
N ASN A 224 13.87 -0.17 -13.73
CA ASN A 224 15.15 -0.34 -13.01
C ASN A 224 15.66 0.92 -12.28
N MET A 225 14.86 1.99 -12.16
CA MET A 225 15.23 3.18 -11.39
C MET A 225 14.39 3.39 -10.13
N THR A 226 13.27 2.68 -9.98
CA THR A 226 12.30 2.85 -8.87
C THR A 226 12.99 2.89 -7.50
N SER A 227 13.87 1.94 -7.20
CA SER A 227 14.60 1.87 -5.92
C SER A 227 15.43 3.11 -5.56
N LYS A 228 15.75 3.98 -6.54
CA LYS A 228 16.50 5.22 -6.34
C LYS A 228 15.61 6.47 -6.32
N ILE A 229 14.55 6.48 -7.13
CA ILE A 229 13.82 7.70 -7.46
C ILE A 229 12.35 7.70 -7.04
N GLN A 230 11.87 6.63 -6.42
CA GLN A 230 10.49 6.50 -5.93
C GLN A 230 10.38 7.03 -4.49
N PRO A 231 9.71 8.18 -4.26
CA PRO A 231 9.61 8.78 -2.92
C PRO A 231 8.96 7.88 -1.86
N CYS A 232 7.92 7.13 -2.22
CA CYS A 232 7.27 6.20 -1.29
C CYS A 232 8.24 5.14 -0.74
N ASP A 233 9.12 4.62 -1.60
CA ASP A 233 10.19 3.68 -1.25
C ASP A 233 11.39 4.35 -0.55
N ALA A 234 11.57 5.67 -0.71
CA ALA A 234 12.65 6.43 -0.10
C ALA A 234 12.46 6.74 1.40
N GLY A 235 11.46 6.13 2.05
CA GLY A 235 11.30 6.17 3.51
C GLY A 235 9.87 6.39 3.99
N ILE A 236 8.94 6.82 3.14
CA ILE A 236 7.55 7.08 3.53
C ILE A 236 6.86 5.78 3.97
N ILE A 237 6.95 4.72 3.15
CA ILE A 237 6.42 3.38 3.49
C ILE A 237 7.06 2.86 4.78
N ARG A 238 8.37 3.04 4.95
CA ARG A 238 9.10 2.61 6.14
C ARG A 238 8.61 3.33 7.40
N ALA A 239 8.44 4.65 7.32
CA ALA A 239 7.91 5.46 8.42
C ALA A 239 6.47 5.04 8.78
N PHE A 240 5.62 4.84 7.77
CA PHE A 240 4.27 4.32 7.96
C PHE A 240 4.27 2.97 8.70
N LYS A 241 5.06 1.99 8.23
CA LYS A 241 5.17 0.66 8.86
C LYS A 241 5.69 0.77 10.29
N MET A 242 6.66 1.64 10.55
CA MET A 242 7.18 1.87 11.90
C MET A 242 6.09 2.33 12.86
N HIS A 243 5.31 3.34 12.47
CA HIS A 243 4.21 3.83 13.30
C HIS A 243 3.08 2.80 13.46
N TYR A 244 2.78 2.03 12.40
CA TYR A 244 1.85 0.91 12.50
C TYR A 244 2.31 -0.11 13.55
N ARG A 245 3.56 -0.57 13.47
CA ARG A 245 4.15 -1.58 14.39
C ARG A 245 4.15 -1.06 15.82
N ARG A 246 4.50 0.21 16.04
CA ARG A 246 4.46 0.84 17.37
C ARG A 246 3.05 0.76 17.99
N ARG A 247 2.00 0.99 17.19
CA ARG A 247 0.60 0.90 17.64
C ARG A 247 0.19 -0.54 17.95
N PHE A 248 0.56 -1.47 17.07
CA PHE A 248 0.32 -2.89 17.27
C PHE A 248 0.93 -3.39 18.58
N TYR A 249 2.22 -3.12 18.83
CA TYR A 249 2.87 -3.56 20.08
C TYR A 249 2.30 -2.91 21.32
N ARG A 250 1.88 -1.64 21.24
CA ARG A 250 1.20 -0.99 22.36
C ARG A 250 -0.12 -1.68 22.69
N GLN A 251 -0.92 -2.03 21.68
CA GLN A 251 -2.15 -2.82 21.88
C GLN A 251 -1.87 -4.18 22.51
N VAL A 252 -0.78 -4.84 22.09
CA VAL A 252 -0.37 -6.14 22.65
C VAL A 252 -0.05 -6.01 24.15
N LEU A 253 0.71 -4.98 24.54
CA LEU A 253 1.06 -4.73 25.94
C LEU A 253 -0.17 -4.42 26.79
N GLU A 254 -1.00 -3.47 26.36
CA GLU A 254 -2.24 -3.08 27.05
C GLU A 254 -3.19 -4.28 27.19
N GLY A 255 -3.31 -5.12 26.16
CA GLY A 255 -4.14 -6.31 26.21
C GLY A 255 -3.69 -7.33 27.26
N TYR A 256 -2.39 -7.53 27.44
CA TYR A 256 -1.87 -8.40 28.50
C TYR A 256 -2.11 -7.82 29.90
N GLU A 257 -1.97 -6.50 30.08
CA GLU A 257 -2.31 -5.83 31.34
C GLU A 257 -3.79 -5.98 31.72
N LEU A 258 -4.66 -6.06 30.72
CA LEU A 258 -6.11 -6.31 30.86
C LEU A 258 -6.47 -7.80 30.95
N GLY A 259 -5.49 -8.71 30.96
CA GLY A 259 -5.72 -10.15 31.09
C GLY A 259 -6.26 -10.84 29.82
N GLN A 260 -6.07 -10.24 28.64
CA GLN A 260 -6.39 -10.91 27.36
C GLN A 260 -5.45 -12.09 27.10
N SER A 261 -5.99 -13.19 26.55
CA SER A 261 -5.23 -14.41 26.30
C SER A 261 -4.19 -14.28 25.18
N ASP A 262 -4.56 -13.66 24.06
CA ASP A 262 -3.69 -13.46 22.91
C ASP A 262 -3.90 -12.09 22.26
N PRO A 263 -3.50 -10.98 22.90
CA PRO A 263 -3.77 -9.63 22.40
C PRO A 263 -3.12 -9.33 21.03
N SER A 264 -2.21 -10.19 20.54
CA SER A 264 -1.58 -10.09 19.22
C SER A 264 -2.48 -10.50 18.05
N LYS A 265 -3.54 -11.28 18.31
CA LYS A 265 -4.51 -11.73 17.30
C LYS A 265 -5.56 -10.66 16.99
N ILE A 266 -5.12 -9.53 16.45
CA ILE A 266 -6.00 -8.42 16.05
C ILE A 266 -6.79 -8.75 14.78
N ASN A 267 -7.98 -8.20 14.60
CA ASN A 267 -8.75 -8.38 13.35
C ASN A 267 -8.39 -7.31 12.30
N VAL A 268 -8.91 -7.47 11.07
CA VAL A 268 -8.68 -6.53 9.96
C VAL A 268 -9.12 -5.10 10.30
N LEU A 269 -10.21 -4.91 11.05
CA LEU A 269 -10.69 -3.58 11.44
C LEU A 269 -9.71 -2.87 12.38
N GLU A 270 -9.18 -3.58 13.38
CA GLU A 270 -8.13 -3.07 14.28
C GLU A 270 -6.88 -2.68 13.49
N ALA A 271 -6.45 -3.53 12.55
CA ALA A 271 -5.34 -3.24 11.66
C ALA A 271 -5.57 -1.98 10.80
N ILE A 272 -6.77 -1.83 10.21
CA ILE A 272 -7.15 -0.62 9.45
C ILE A 272 -7.06 0.62 10.34
N ASN A 273 -7.57 0.56 11.57
CA ASN A 273 -7.52 1.70 12.49
C ASN A 273 -6.07 2.09 12.84
N PHE A 274 -5.18 1.11 13.02
CA PHE A 274 -3.76 1.37 13.24
C PHE A 274 -3.10 1.98 12.01
N ALA A 275 -3.39 1.46 10.82
CA ALA A 275 -2.86 1.97 9.56
C ALA A 275 -3.31 3.42 9.31
N VAL A 276 -4.61 3.69 9.44
CA VAL A 276 -5.18 5.03 9.28
C VAL A 276 -4.55 5.99 10.29
N SER A 277 -4.41 5.59 11.55
CA SER A 277 -3.78 6.44 12.58
C SER A 277 -2.30 6.68 12.30
N ALA A 278 -1.55 5.65 11.88
CA ALA A 278 -0.15 5.77 11.50
C ALA A 278 0.02 6.76 10.34
N TRP A 279 -0.80 6.61 9.30
CA TRP A 279 -0.74 7.46 8.13
C TRP A 279 -1.19 8.90 8.40
N THR A 280 -2.33 9.08 9.07
CA THR A 280 -2.93 10.42 9.21
C THR A 280 -2.29 11.24 10.31
N ILE A 281 -1.94 10.62 11.45
CA ILE A 281 -1.44 11.32 12.63
C ILE A 281 0.09 11.33 12.71
N ASN A 282 0.75 10.22 12.35
CA ASN A 282 2.16 10.03 12.68
C ASN A 282 3.13 10.27 11.52
N VAL A 283 2.76 9.93 10.28
CA VAL A 283 3.60 10.31 9.13
C VAL A 283 3.50 11.81 8.92
N HIS A 284 4.56 12.53 9.27
CA HIS A 284 4.61 13.99 9.23
C HIS A 284 4.90 14.53 7.83
N GLN A 285 4.47 15.76 7.59
CA GLN A 285 4.69 16.49 6.34
C GLN A 285 6.19 16.56 5.99
N ASP A 286 7.04 16.89 6.97
CA ASP A 286 8.49 17.02 6.77
C ASP A 286 9.14 15.69 6.38
N THR A 287 8.66 14.57 6.94
CA THR A 287 9.11 13.22 6.56
C THR A 287 8.86 12.97 5.08
N ILE A 288 7.67 13.31 4.58
CA ILE A 288 7.31 13.15 3.17
C ILE A 288 8.20 14.06 2.29
N ALA A 289 8.26 15.35 2.59
CA ALA A 289 9.05 16.31 1.82
C ALA A 289 10.55 15.94 1.75
N ASN A 290 11.09 15.41 2.84
CA ASN A 290 12.47 14.92 2.88
C ASN A 290 12.69 13.69 2.00
N CYS A 291 11.74 12.75 1.96
CA CYS A 291 11.82 11.58 1.07
C CYS A 291 11.79 11.99 -0.41
N PHE A 292 10.92 12.92 -0.80
CA PHE A 292 10.90 13.45 -2.17
C PHE A 292 12.23 14.12 -2.54
N ARG A 293 12.76 14.98 -1.66
CA ARG A 293 14.06 15.65 -1.86
C ARG A 293 15.22 14.66 -1.97
N HIS A 294 15.19 13.59 -1.18
CA HIS A 294 16.20 12.53 -1.22
C HIS A 294 16.25 11.83 -2.59
N CYS A 295 15.11 11.70 -3.28
CA CYS A 295 15.04 11.13 -4.63
C CYS A 295 15.65 12.04 -5.72
N LYS A 296 15.88 13.33 -5.43
CA LYS A 296 16.49 14.32 -6.35
C LYS A 296 15.81 14.38 -7.72
N ILE A 297 14.48 14.26 -7.71
CA ILE A 297 13.63 14.25 -8.91
C ILE A 297 13.27 15.66 -9.40
N ARG A 298 13.68 16.71 -8.68
CA ARG A 298 13.69 18.10 -9.14
C ARG A 298 15.09 18.62 -9.45
N SER A 299 15.17 19.60 -10.35
CA SER A 299 16.44 20.27 -10.66
C SER A 299 17.04 21.02 -9.48
N GLY A 300 16.20 21.58 -8.61
CA GLY A 300 16.62 22.34 -7.42
C GLY A 300 17.29 21.51 -6.32
N ASP A 301 17.09 20.19 -6.31
CA ASP A 301 17.59 19.29 -5.26
C ASP A 301 19.07 18.88 -5.45
N VAL A 302 19.69 19.29 -6.55
CA VAL A 302 21.09 18.96 -6.89
C VAL A 302 22.10 19.89 -6.20
N LEU A 303 21.64 20.98 -5.57
CA LEU A 303 22.52 21.90 -4.84
C LEU A 303 23.07 21.27 -3.55
N PRO A 304 24.38 21.43 -3.24
CA PRO A 304 24.93 20.97 -1.97
C PRO A 304 24.45 21.91 -0.86
N ARG A 305 23.45 21.47 -0.09
CA ARG A 305 23.16 22.02 1.24
C ARG A 305 23.62 21.04 2.30
N ASN A 306 24.13 21.57 3.42
CA ASN A 306 24.50 20.81 4.61
C ASN A 306 23.37 19.84 4.98
N LEU A 307 23.64 18.56 4.80
CA LEU A 307 22.76 17.41 5.05
C LEU A 307 22.64 17.14 6.56
N GLU A 308 22.22 18.12 7.34
CA GLU A 308 21.96 17.94 8.78
C GLU A 308 20.47 17.74 9.10
N ASP A 309 19.63 17.49 8.09
CA ASP A 309 18.22 17.17 8.31
C ASP A 309 17.85 15.83 7.65
N GLU A 310 18.46 14.77 8.19
CA GLU A 310 18.18 13.38 7.84
C GLU A 310 17.18 12.80 8.85
N SER A 311 15.95 12.50 8.39
CA SER A 311 14.98 11.61 9.06
C SER A 311 14.98 11.69 10.60
N VAL A 312 14.53 12.82 11.13
CA VAL A 312 14.52 13.16 12.56
C VAL A 312 14.05 11.99 13.44
N ASP A 313 13.05 11.22 13.04
CA ASP A 313 12.42 10.23 13.93
C ASP A 313 13.23 8.93 14.18
N ILE A 314 14.04 8.44 13.21
CA ILE A 314 14.76 7.16 13.36
C ILE A 314 16.16 7.36 13.90
N ARG A 315 16.88 8.41 13.46
CA ARG A 315 18.18 8.75 14.04
C ARG A 315 18.01 9.13 15.50
N GLU A 316 16.94 9.85 15.85
CA GLU A 316 16.64 10.16 17.24
C GLU A 316 16.29 8.89 18.03
N LEU A 317 15.55 7.91 17.47
CA LEU A 317 15.33 6.60 18.12
C LEU A 317 16.62 5.79 18.26
N GLU A 318 17.46 5.70 17.25
CA GLU A 318 18.76 4.99 17.30
C GLU A 318 19.72 5.68 18.26
N VAL A 319 19.80 7.01 18.25
CA VAL A 319 20.59 7.83 19.18
C VAL A 319 20.07 7.70 20.59
N VAL A 320 18.76 7.72 20.82
CA VAL A 320 18.15 7.47 22.14
C VAL A 320 18.46 6.05 22.62
N ILE A 321 18.30 5.03 21.77
CA ILE A 321 18.63 3.63 22.10
C ILE A 321 20.14 3.46 22.39
N ASN A 322 21.00 4.13 21.62
CA ASN A 322 22.45 4.18 21.84
C ASN A 322 22.79 4.85 23.18
N ASN A 323 22.18 6.00 23.46
CA ASN A 323 22.42 6.79 24.67
C ASN A 323 21.89 6.14 25.94
N LEU A 324 20.85 5.30 25.83
CA LEU A 324 20.31 4.52 26.95
C LEU A 324 21.20 3.30 27.32
N GLY A 325 22.22 2.99 26.53
CA GLY A 325 23.26 2.02 26.92
C GLY A 325 22.80 0.56 27.00
N TYR A 326 21.74 0.19 26.29
CA TYR A 326 21.24 -1.19 26.29
C TYR A 326 22.25 -2.16 25.64
N ARG A 327 22.74 -3.14 26.40
CA ARG A 327 23.71 -4.15 25.93
C ARG A 327 23.13 -5.18 24.95
N ASN A 328 21.82 -5.40 24.98
CA ASN A 328 21.10 -6.37 24.15
C ASN A 328 19.89 -5.70 23.48
N ARG A 329 20.12 -4.80 22.54
CA ARG A 329 19.04 -4.17 21.77
C ARG A 329 18.61 -5.05 20.61
N MET A 330 17.31 -5.13 20.34
CA MET A 330 16.81 -5.68 19.08
C MET A 330 17.15 -4.74 17.93
N ASP A 331 17.48 -5.30 16.77
CA ASP A 331 17.67 -4.51 15.55
C ASP A 331 16.33 -3.95 15.08
N VAL A 332 16.27 -2.62 14.90
CA VAL A 332 15.09 -1.92 14.41
C VAL A 332 14.73 -2.39 12.99
N ASN A 333 15.72 -2.77 12.18
CA ASN A 333 15.48 -3.25 10.82
C ASN A 333 14.81 -4.63 10.78
N SER A 334 15.09 -5.51 11.74
CA SER A 334 14.37 -6.79 11.89
C SER A 334 12.88 -6.61 12.18
N LEU A 335 12.46 -5.43 12.67
CA LEU A 335 11.05 -5.10 12.93
C LEU A 335 10.36 -4.39 11.76
N LEU A 336 11.11 -3.58 10.99
CA LEU A 336 10.56 -2.69 9.97
C LEU A 336 10.58 -3.28 8.56
N SER A 337 11.52 -4.17 8.27
CA SER A 337 11.78 -4.68 6.93
C SER A 337 11.84 -6.20 6.94
N TYR A 338 10.66 -6.83 7.01
CA TYR A 338 10.56 -8.28 6.84
C TYR A 338 10.64 -8.63 5.34
N PRO A 339 11.58 -9.49 4.90
CA PRO A 339 11.80 -9.77 3.47
C PRO A 339 10.52 -10.15 2.70
N GLY A 340 9.63 -10.93 3.32
CA GLY A 340 8.40 -11.40 2.69
C GLY A 340 7.27 -10.36 2.56
N GLU A 341 7.34 -9.20 3.22
CA GLU A 341 6.33 -8.14 3.00
C GLU A 341 6.50 -7.46 1.65
N ASN A 342 7.74 -7.45 1.15
CA ASN A 342 8.12 -6.91 -0.15
C ASN A 342 8.13 -8.00 -1.23
N ASP A 343 7.98 -9.28 -0.87
CA ASP A 343 7.73 -10.34 -1.84
C ASP A 343 6.48 -9.95 -2.65
N SER A 344 6.76 -9.88 -3.94
CA SER A 344 6.19 -8.98 -4.92
C SER A 344 4.68 -9.14 -5.09
N CYS A 345 3.97 -8.02 -5.25
CA CYS A 345 2.60 -7.92 -5.79
C CYS A 345 2.49 -8.44 -7.25
N SER A 346 3.33 -9.40 -7.68
CA SER A 346 3.51 -9.83 -9.06
C SER A 346 3.50 -11.35 -9.25
N GLU A 347 3.11 -12.17 -8.25
CA GLU A 347 2.82 -13.57 -8.59
C GLU A 347 1.58 -13.67 -9.48
N VAL A 348 1.64 -14.65 -10.36
CA VAL A 348 0.69 -14.77 -11.45
C VAL A 348 -0.59 -15.45 -10.97
N GLN A 349 -1.75 -14.85 -11.24
CA GLN A 349 -3.06 -15.39 -10.90
C GLN A 349 -3.48 -16.49 -11.88
N SER A 350 -4.22 -17.48 -11.38
CA SER A 350 -4.93 -18.40 -12.29
C SER A 350 -6.03 -17.63 -13.05
N LEU A 351 -6.48 -18.18 -14.18
CA LEU A 351 -7.52 -17.50 -14.95
C LEU A 351 -8.83 -17.40 -14.15
N GLU A 352 -9.15 -18.43 -13.37
CA GLU A 352 -10.30 -18.51 -12.49
C GLU A 352 -10.23 -17.44 -11.38
N GLU A 353 -9.04 -17.20 -10.82
CA GLU A 353 -8.79 -16.11 -9.86
C GLU A 353 -8.99 -14.74 -10.49
N ILE A 354 -8.48 -14.52 -11.71
CA ILE A 354 -8.66 -13.26 -12.45
C ILE A 354 -10.16 -13.04 -12.75
N VAL A 355 -10.84 -14.08 -13.23
CA VAL A 355 -12.29 -14.06 -13.50
C VAL A 355 -13.05 -13.64 -12.25
N SER A 356 -12.78 -14.26 -11.10
CA SER A 356 -13.44 -13.93 -9.83
C SER A 356 -13.21 -12.46 -9.43
N THR A 357 -11.95 -11.99 -9.53
CA THR A 357 -11.56 -10.63 -9.17
C THR A 357 -12.22 -9.58 -10.07
N VAL A 358 -12.38 -9.87 -11.36
CA VAL A 358 -12.95 -8.96 -12.36
C VAL A 358 -14.49 -8.96 -12.33
N LEU A 359 -15.12 -10.09 -12.02
CA LEU A 359 -16.57 -10.24 -12.15
C LEU A 359 -17.37 -9.84 -10.92
N ASN A 360 -16.97 -10.22 -9.70
CA ASN A 360 -17.72 -9.91 -8.48
C ASN A 360 -16.88 -10.20 -7.23
N GLY A 361 -16.83 -9.22 -6.31
CA GLY A 361 -16.35 -9.39 -4.94
C GLY A 361 -17.37 -10.08 -4.02
N GLU A 362 -18.01 -11.16 -4.48
CA GLU A 362 -19.06 -11.84 -3.72
C GLU A 362 -18.63 -13.23 -3.20
N ASP A 363 -18.94 -13.41 -1.91
CA ASP A 363 -19.32 -14.65 -1.24
C ASP A 363 -18.26 -15.65 -0.78
N GLU A 364 -17.17 -15.16 -0.18
CA GLU A 364 -16.51 -15.93 0.88
C GLU A 364 -16.51 -15.12 2.19
N VAL A 365 -17.45 -15.47 3.07
CA VAL A 365 -17.41 -15.10 4.49
C VAL A 365 -16.77 -16.28 5.21
N GLU A 366 -15.47 -16.26 5.43
CA GLU A 366 -14.79 -17.29 6.23
C GLU A 366 -13.84 -16.71 7.28
N ASP A 367 -13.44 -17.58 8.20
CA ASP A 367 -13.26 -17.43 9.64
C ASP A 367 -12.13 -16.47 10.07
N ASP A 368 -12.42 -15.16 10.20
CA ASP A 368 -11.78 -14.38 11.27
C ASP A 368 -12.49 -14.79 12.57
N GLU A 369 -11.77 -15.48 13.47
CA GLU A 369 -12.27 -15.86 14.79
C GLU A 369 -12.93 -14.66 15.48
N GLU A 370 -14.07 -14.91 16.13
CA GLU A 370 -14.90 -13.92 16.82
C GLU A 370 -14.13 -13.14 17.91
N ARG A 371 -13.38 -12.11 17.51
CA ARG A 371 -13.37 -10.88 18.29
C ARG A 371 -14.56 -10.08 17.83
N HIS A 372 -15.72 -10.35 18.43
CA HIS A 372 -16.84 -9.42 18.35
C HIS A 372 -16.32 -8.05 18.76
N VAL A 373 -16.30 -7.11 17.81
CA VAL A 373 -16.28 -5.70 18.17
C VAL A 373 -17.52 -5.52 19.03
N GLN A 374 -17.34 -5.38 20.35
CA GLN A 374 -18.47 -5.20 21.26
C GLN A 374 -19.28 -4.03 20.71
N VAL A 375 -20.55 -4.29 20.41
CA VAL A 375 -21.44 -3.24 19.94
C VAL A 375 -21.67 -2.30 21.10
N VAL A 376 -20.88 -1.23 21.16
CA VAL A 376 -21.00 -0.21 22.20
C VAL A 376 -22.29 0.54 21.95
N THR A 377 -23.24 0.41 22.87
CA THR A 377 -24.49 1.16 22.81
C THR A 377 -24.22 2.65 23.01
N ARG A 378 -25.09 3.52 22.48
CA ARG A 378 -25.00 4.96 22.73
C ARG A 378 -24.95 5.29 24.22
N LYS A 379 -25.65 4.51 25.04
CA LYS A 379 -25.66 4.66 26.50
C LYS A 379 -24.29 4.37 27.09
N GLU A 380 -23.67 3.24 26.73
CA GLU A 380 -22.32 2.88 27.19
C GLU A 380 -21.27 3.89 26.74
N ALA A 381 -21.35 4.38 25.50
CA ALA A 381 -20.46 5.43 25.00
C ALA A 381 -20.58 6.73 25.82
N ILE A 382 -21.81 7.15 26.17
CA ILE A 382 -22.03 8.32 27.03
C ILE A 382 -21.48 8.09 28.44
N VAL A 383 -21.70 6.90 29.00
CA VAL A 383 -21.18 6.54 30.34
C VAL A 383 -19.65 6.56 30.32
N ALA A 384 -19.01 5.89 29.35
CA ALA A 384 -17.57 5.88 29.20
C ALA A 384 -16.99 7.29 29.01
N SER A 385 -17.63 8.14 28.19
CA SER A 385 -17.25 9.53 28.00
C SER A 385 -17.31 10.33 29.30
N ARG A 386 -18.38 10.17 30.10
CA ARG A 386 -18.51 10.80 31.42
C ARG A 386 -17.48 10.28 32.41
N THR A 387 -17.25 8.97 32.45
CA THR A 387 -16.23 8.36 33.30
C THR A 387 -14.84 8.90 32.96
N LEU A 388 -14.51 8.95 31.67
CA LEU A 388 -13.26 9.52 31.17
C LEU A 388 -13.15 11.00 31.55
N HIS A 389 -14.20 11.80 31.33
CA HIS A 389 -14.22 13.21 31.71
C HIS A 389 -13.98 13.41 33.21
N ASN A 390 -14.68 12.64 34.05
CA ASN A 390 -14.51 12.70 35.50
C ASN A 390 -13.09 12.29 35.92
N PHE A 391 -12.54 11.24 35.30
CA PHE A 391 -11.16 10.81 35.51
C PHE A 391 -10.15 11.92 35.18
N TRP A 392 -10.31 12.60 34.04
CA TRP A 392 -9.47 13.75 33.68
C TRP A 392 -9.61 14.92 34.65
N CYS A 393 -10.81 15.22 35.13
CA CYS A 393 -11.04 16.23 36.16
C CYS A 393 -10.30 15.89 37.46
N MET A 394 -10.37 14.63 37.91
CA MET A 394 -9.67 14.17 39.11
C MET A 394 -8.15 14.26 38.97
N LEU A 395 -7.60 13.87 37.81
CA LEU A 395 -6.18 13.99 37.50
C LEU A 395 -5.68 15.43 37.52
N ARG A 396 -6.45 16.37 36.94
CA ARG A 396 -6.10 17.81 36.97
C ARG A 396 -6.09 18.38 38.38
N THR A 397 -7.06 18.00 39.22
CA THR A 397 -7.05 18.40 40.64
C THR A 397 -5.88 17.81 41.42
N HIS A 398 -5.41 16.61 41.05
CA HIS A 398 -4.25 15.99 41.69
C HIS A 398 -2.93 16.68 41.31
N HIS A 399 -2.79 17.09 40.03
CA HIS A 399 -1.65 17.87 39.55
C HIS A 399 -1.58 19.28 40.15
N GLN A 400 -2.73 19.95 40.34
CA GLN A 400 -2.78 21.24 41.02
C GLN A 400 -2.40 21.15 42.51
N LYS A 401 -2.74 20.05 43.19
CA LYS A 401 -2.32 19.81 44.59
C LYS A 401 -0.81 19.55 44.74
N LEU A 402 -0.17 18.92 43.75
CA LEU A 402 1.27 18.66 43.73
C LEU A 402 2.13 19.90 43.39
N LEU A 403 1.54 20.92 42.75
CA LEU A 403 2.20 22.21 42.45
C LEU A 403 2.03 23.26 43.55
N MET A 404 1.19 22.98 44.57
CA MET A 404 0.95 23.85 45.73
C MET A 404 1.59 23.33 47.02
N GLN A 405 2.40 22.26 46.94
CA GLN A 405 3.33 21.80 47.97
C GLN A 405 4.75 22.03 47.46
#